data_AF-A0A3M2SV25-F1
#
_entry.id   AF-A0A3M2SV25-F1
#
_cell.length_a   1.000
_cell.length_b   1.000
_cell.length_c   1.000
_cell.angle_alpha   90.00
_cell.angle_beta   90.00
_cell.angle_gamma   90.00
#
_symmetry.space_group_name_H-M   'P 1'
#
loop_
_entity.id
_entity.type
_entity.pdbx_description
1 polymer ?
#
loop_
_entity_poly.entity_id
_entity_poly.type
_entity_poly.pdbx_seq_one_letter_code
_entity_poly.pdbx_strand_id
1 'polypeptide(L)'
;MAMLDLEQREQAQHMINRVYEVRKEQLGKEHPYTLWSLCYLSKVHLELGHLDDAENMLVGGIAAGKRSIGDEHLGVLMGYGELARVYARQGRLDDAEHLTLSTLRGVKETRGIEHFDYIFGMWWKLGQLYELQKKVARAVDTYHVALENAGPRLTKEHPLSKQIETRIIELGGGVVSIACA
;
A
#
# COMPACT_ATOMS: atom_id res chain seq x y z
N MET A 1 2.98 -4.22 13.58
CA MET A 1 2.12 -3.04 13.34
C MET A 1 1.71 -2.39 14.65
N ALA A 2 1.19 -3.15 15.62
CA ALA A 2 0.82 -2.64 16.95
C ALA A 2 1.85 -1.70 17.62
N MET A 3 3.15 -1.94 17.47
CA MET A 3 4.18 -1.08 18.08
C MET A 3 4.38 0.27 17.38
N LEU A 4 4.10 0.36 16.08
CA LEU A 4 4.03 1.66 15.40
C LEU A 4 2.80 2.45 15.87
N ASP A 5 1.68 1.75 16.08
CA ASP A 5 0.42 2.35 16.55
C ASP A 5 0.50 2.80 18.01
N LEU A 6 1.39 2.20 18.81
CA LEU A 6 1.71 2.59 20.20
C LEU A 6 2.86 3.61 20.31
N GLU A 7 3.30 4.19 19.19
CA GLU A 7 4.43 5.13 19.11
C GLU A 7 5.79 4.60 19.60
N GLN A 8 5.92 3.28 19.75
CA GLN A 8 7.17 2.62 20.14
C GLN A 8 8.08 2.42 18.93
N ARG A 9 8.40 3.52 18.23
CA ARG A 9 9.07 3.51 16.92
C ARG A 9 10.47 2.87 16.97
N GLU A 10 11.26 3.15 18.02
CA GLU A 10 12.60 2.55 18.20
C GLU A 10 12.55 1.04 18.46
N GLN A 11 11.60 0.57 19.27
CA GLN A 11 11.42 -0.85 19.53
C GLN A 11 10.93 -1.58 18.27
N ALA A 12 9.99 -0.97 17.54
CA ALA A 12 9.52 -1.48 16.25
C ALA A 12 10.68 -1.62 15.25
N GLN A 13 11.52 -0.59 15.14
CA GLN A 13 12.73 -0.59 14.30
C GLN A 13 13.69 -1.71 14.70
N HIS A 14 14.01 -1.83 15.99
CA HIS A 14 14.94 -2.86 16.47
C HIS A 14 14.43 -4.28 16.19
N MET A 15 13.16 -4.55 16.47
CA MET A 15 12.57 -5.87 16.22
C MET A 15 12.49 -6.20 14.75
N ILE A 16 12.03 -5.28 13.90
CA ILE A 16 11.89 -5.57 12.47
C ILE A 16 13.27 -5.72 11.80
N ASN A 17 14.28 -4.96 12.24
CA ASN A 17 15.67 -5.14 11.82
C ASN A 17 16.17 -6.54 12.17
N ARG A 18 15.95 -7.00 13.41
CA ARG A 18 16.35 -8.34 13.84
C ARG A 18 15.67 -9.43 13.01
N VAL A 19 14.37 -9.30 12.74
CA VAL A 19 13.63 -10.26 11.89
C VAL A 19 14.17 -10.25 10.46
N TYR A 20 14.47 -9.08 9.90
CA TYR A 20 15.04 -8.95 8.57
C TYR A 20 16.40 -9.66 8.47
N GLU A 21 17.31 -9.40 9.40
CA GLU A 21 18.64 -10.02 9.37
C GLU A 21 18.58 -11.54 9.55
N VAL A 22 17.76 -12.06 10.47
CA VAL A 22 17.57 -13.51 10.64
C VAL A 22 17.02 -14.16 9.36
N ARG A 23 16.00 -13.57 8.72
CA ARG A 23 15.43 -14.10 7.48
C ARG A 23 16.41 -14.01 6.32
N LYS A 24 17.17 -12.93 6.25
CA LYS A 24 18.21 -12.74 5.23
C LYS A 24 19.33 -13.77 5.36
N GLU A 25 19.74 -14.11 6.59
CA GLU A 25 20.74 -15.13 6.86
C GLU A 25 20.22 -16.55 6.54
N GLN A 26 19.01 -16.88 6.99
CA GLN A 26 18.48 -18.24 6.88
C GLN A 26 17.83 -18.56 5.53
N LEU A 27 17.16 -17.58 4.92
CA LEU A 27 16.36 -17.77 3.70
C LEU A 27 16.99 -17.09 2.47
N GLY A 28 17.96 -16.21 2.68
CA GLY A 28 18.54 -15.37 1.65
C GLY A 28 17.76 -14.08 1.40
N LYS A 29 18.39 -13.15 0.67
CA LYS A 29 17.85 -11.82 0.34
C LYS A 29 16.63 -11.86 -0.59
N GLU A 30 16.53 -12.90 -1.41
CA GLU A 30 15.53 -12.97 -2.49
C GLU A 30 14.28 -13.78 -2.08
N HIS A 31 14.22 -14.25 -0.84
CA HIS A 31 13.09 -15.03 -0.33
C HIS A 31 11.87 -14.13 -0.05
N PRO A 32 10.63 -14.54 -0.40
CA PRO A 32 9.41 -13.74 -0.18
C PRO A 32 9.26 -13.18 1.24
N TYR A 33 9.55 -13.98 2.26
CA TYR A 33 9.49 -13.54 3.66
C TYR A 33 10.55 -12.50 4.04
N THR A 34 11.72 -12.53 3.39
CA THR A 34 12.75 -11.50 3.56
C THR A 34 12.29 -10.19 2.92
N LEU A 35 11.65 -10.25 1.75
CA LEU A 35 11.05 -9.08 1.09
C LEU A 35 9.93 -8.45 1.92
N TRP A 36 9.07 -9.26 2.54
CA TRP A 36 8.05 -8.73 3.45
C TRP A 36 8.66 -8.01 4.65
N SER A 37 9.68 -8.60 5.28
CA SER A 37 10.39 -7.94 6.37
C SER A 37 10.99 -6.61 5.95
N LEU A 38 11.56 -6.55 4.75
CA LEU A 38 12.10 -5.32 4.17
C LEU A 38 11.02 -4.27 3.92
N CYS A 39 9.84 -4.65 3.41
CA CYS A 39 8.71 -3.74 3.24
C CYS A 39 8.29 -3.15 4.61
N TYR A 40 8.18 -3.97 5.64
CA TYR A 40 7.86 -3.49 6.98
C TYR A 40 8.93 -2.56 7.54
N LEU A 41 10.20 -2.91 7.35
CA LEU A 41 11.33 -2.10 7.78
C LEU A 41 11.33 -0.73 7.08
N SER A 42 11.11 -0.68 5.77
CA SER A 42 10.97 0.56 5.01
C SER A 42 9.84 1.45 5.53
N LYS A 43 8.72 0.85 5.96
CA LYS A 43 7.61 1.59 6.58
C LYS A 43 8.04 2.23 7.89
N VAL A 44 8.82 1.55 8.73
CA VAL A 44 9.35 2.16 9.97
C VAL A 44 10.25 3.35 9.65
N HIS A 45 11.16 3.20 8.68
CA HIS A 45 12.02 4.31 8.23
C HIS A 45 11.21 5.49 7.68
N LEU A 46 10.13 5.23 6.94
CA LEU A 46 9.22 6.27 6.44
C LEU A 46 8.54 7.05 7.58
N GLU A 47 8.09 6.36 8.63
CA GLU A 47 7.48 7.02 9.81
C GLU A 47 8.52 7.80 10.64
N LEU A 48 9.79 7.40 10.60
CA LEU A 48 10.91 8.11 11.24
C LEU A 48 11.47 9.27 10.38
N GLY A 49 11.02 9.42 9.13
CA GLY A 49 11.48 10.46 8.21
C GLY A 49 12.77 10.11 7.44
N HIS A 50 13.28 8.89 7.56
CA HIS A 50 14.44 8.40 6.80
C HIS A 50 14.03 7.94 5.40
N LEU A 51 13.58 8.88 4.56
CA LEU A 51 12.96 8.58 3.26
C LEU A 51 13.95 7.95 2.26
N ASP A 52 15.19 8.44 2.20
CA ASP A 52 16.20 7.94 1.26
C ASP A 52 16.65 6.51 1.59
N ASP A 53 16.75 6.19 2.88
CA ASP A 53 17.01 4.82 3.33
C ASP A 53 15.86 3.90 2.92
N ALA A 54 14.61 4.32 3.17
CA ALA A 54 13.44 3.54 2.80
C ALA A 54 13.37 3.28 1.28
N GLU A 55 13.67 4.30 0.44
CA GLU A 55 13.75 4.15 -1.01
C GLU A 55 14.81 3.14 -1.43
N ASN A 56 16.06 3.32 -0.97
CA ASN A 56 17.18 2.45 -1.33
C ASN A 56 16.92 0.99 -0.95
N MET A 57 16.35 0.77 0.22
CA MET A 57 15.95 -0.56 0.69
C MET A 57 14.90 -1.19 -0.21
N LEU A 58 13.82 -0.45 -0.52
CA LEU A 58 12.74 -0.95 -1.36
C LEU A 58 13.22 -1.24 -2.79
N VAL A 59 13.98 -0.34 -3.41
CA VAL A 59 14.52 -0.55 -4.76
C VAL A 59 15.38 -1.81 -4.82
N GLY A 60 16.29 -1.99 -3.87
CA GLY A 60 17.15 -3.18 -3.81
C GLY A 60 16.36 -4.47 -3.58
N GLY A 61 15.35 -4.43 -2.69
CA GLY A 61 14.49 -5.56 -2.40
C GLY A 61 13.59 -5.97 -3.55
N ILE A 62 12.95 -4.99 -4.20
CA ILE A 62 12.10 -5.23 -5.36
C ILE A 62 12.92 -5.83 -6.50
N ALA A 63 14.12 -5.30 -6.78
CA ALA A 63 15.00 -5.88 -7.80
C ALA A 63 15.40 -7.33 -7.49
N ALA A 64 15.65 -7.65 -6.21
CA ALA A 64 15.92 -9.02 -5.77
C ALA A 64 14.70 -9.94 -5.92
N GLY A 65 13.52 -9.50 -5.48
CA GLY A 65 12.29 -10.26 -5.62
C GLY A 65 11.91 -10.50 -7.08
N LYS A 66 12.01 -9.48 -7.93
CA LYS A 66 11.73 -9.60 -9.36
C LYS A 66 12.56 -10.69 -10.04
N ARG A 67 13.85 -10.82 -9.67
CA ARG A 67 14.72 -11.87 -10.22
C ARG A 67 14.38 -13.27 -9.72
N SER A 68 13.95 -13.41 -8.47
CA SER A 68 13.75 -14.70 -7.81
C SER A 68 12.36 -15.28 -8.00
N ILE A 69 11.32 -14.45 -7.85
CA ILE A 69 9.91 -14.89 -7.80
C ILE A 69 9.02 -14.19 -8.84
N GLY A 70 9.59 -13.32 -9.66
CA GLY A 70 8.87 -12.60 -10.72
C GLY A 70 8.22 -11.29 -10.26
N ASP A 71 7.87 -10.44 -11.23
CA ASP A 71 7.35 -9.08 -11.00
C ASP A 71 5.92 -9.07 -10.45
N GLU A 72 5.12 -10.07 -10.83
CA GLU A 72 3.71 -10.23 -10.46
C GLU A 72 3.51 -10.84 -9.06
N HIS A 73 4.58 -11.26 -8.39
CA HIS A 73 4.47 -11.83 -7.06
C HIS A 73 4.04 -10.76 -6.05
N LEU A 74 3.08 -11.08 -5.17
CA LEU A 74 2.52 -10.12 -4.21
C LEU A 74 3.58 -9.38 -3.39
N GLY A 75 4.62 -10.07 -2.92
CA GLY A 75 5.70 -9.44 -2.17
C GLY A 75 6.40 -8.31 -2.95
N VAL A 76 6.52 -8.44 -4.27
CA VAL A 76 7.09 -7.42 -5.16
C VAL A 76 6.10 -6.29 -5.39
N LEU A 77 4.83 -6.61 -5.69
CA LEU A 77 3.75 -5.63 -5.83
C LEU A 77 3.55 -4.79 -4.54
N MET A 78 3.63 -5.42 -3.37
CA MET A 78 3.60 -4.72 -2.08
C MET A 78 4.79 -3.76 -1.94
N GLY A 79 5.99 -4.19 -2.34
CA GLY A 79 7.18 -3.36 -2.36
C GLY A 79 7.00 -2.11 -3.23
N TYR A 80 6.51 -2.26 -4.47
CA TYR A 80 6.20 -1.11 -5.34
C TYR A 80 5.18 -0.17 -4.69
N GLY A 81 4.15 -0.73 -4.05
CA GLY A 81 3.17 0.08 -3.34
C GLY A 81 3.74 0.84 -2.14
N GLU A 82 4.76 0.33 -1.44
CA GLU A 82 5.43 1.09 -0.38
C GLU A 82 6.41 2.11 -0.96
N LEU A 83 7.06 1.80 -2.08
CA LEU A 83 7.94 2.75 -2.78
C LEU A 83 7.16 3.96 -3.28
N ALA A 84 5.94 3.76 -3.77
CA ALA A 84 5.03 4.84 -4.14
C ALA A 84 4.70 5.75 -2.93
N ARG A 85 4.56 5.19 -1.72
CA ARG A 85 4.35 5.99 -0.50
C ARG A 85 5.59 6.81 -0.15
N VAL A 86 6.79 6.24 -0.32
CA VAL A 86 8.05 6.97 -0.13
C VAL A 86 8.11 8.16 -1.10
N TYR A 87 7.82 7.93 -2.39
CA TYR A 87 7.79 9.00 -3.41
C TYR A 87 6.78 10.09 -3.06
N ALA A 88 5.58 9.71 -2.62
CA ALA A 88 4.59 10.69 -2.19
C ALA A 88 5.09 11.56 -1.02
N ARG A 89 5.78 10.96 -0.04
CA ARG A 89 6.35 11.66 1.13
C ARG A 89 7.55 12.54 0.76
N GLN A 90 8.29 12.19 -0.29
CA GLN A 90 9.33 13.03 -0.89
C GLN A 90 8.77 14.16 -1.78
N GLY A 91 7.45 14.22 -2.00
CA GLY A 91 6.80 15.20 -2.88
C GLY A 91 6.81 14.82 -4.37
N ARG A 92 7.30 13.62 -4.72
CA ARG A 92 7.33 13.07 -6.08
C ARG A 92 5.97 12.44 -6.43
N LEU A 93 4.93 13.27 -6.46
CA LEU A 93 3.54 12.79 -6.56
C LEU A 93 3.22 12.11 -7.90
N ASP A 94 3.84 12.53 -9.00
CA ASP A 94 3.63 11.91 -10.33
C ASP A 94 4.28 10.52 -10.43
N ASP A 95 5.50 10.36 -9.89
CA ASP A 95 6.18 9.06 -9.79
C ASP A 95 5.36 8.09 -8.93
N ALA A 96 4.82 8.58 -7.82
CA ALA A 96 3.94 7.81 -6.93
C ALA A 96 2.65 7.38 -7.64
N GLU A 97 2.06 8.25 -8.49
CA GLU A 97 0.82 7.96 -9.23
C GLU A 97 1.06 6.86 -10.25
N HIS A 98 2.10 7.03 -11.08
CA HIS A 98 2.47 6.05 -12.08
C HIS A 98 2.76 4.68 -11.46
N LEU A 99 3.54 4.66 -10.37
CA LEU A 99 3.90 3.41 -9.69
C LEU A 99 2.68 2.74 -9.03
N THR A 100 1.79 3.52 -8.41
CA THR A 100 0.56 3.00 -7.80
C THR A 100 -0.36 2.38 -8.85
N LEU A 101 -0.57 3.06 -9.98
CA LEU A 101 -1.40 2.56 -11.08
C LEU A 101 -0.83 1.28 -11.70
N SER A 102 0.49 1.21 -11.90
CA SER A 102 1.15 0.00 -12.38
C SER A 102 0.98 -1.16 -11.40
N THR A 103 1.13 -0.90 -10.09
CA THR A 103 0.95 -1.91 -9.04
C THR A 103 -0.47 -2.43 -9.01
N LEU A 104 -1.47 -1.54 -9.09
CA LEU A 104 -2.89 -1.91 -9.10
C LEU A 104 -3.25 -2.77 -10.32
N ARG A 105 -2.61 -2.54 -11.46
CA ARG A 105 -2.78 -3.39 -12.65
C ARG A 105 -2.31 -4.82 -12.39
N GLY A 106 -1.10 -5.00 -11.85
CA GLY A 106 -0.59 -6.34 -11.51
C GLY A 106 -1.45 -7.05 -10.46
N VAL A 107 -1.91 -6.33 -9.42
CA VAL A 107 -2.84 -6.91 -8.43
C VAL A 107 -4.17 -7.31 -9.06
N LYS A 108 -4.71 -6.49 -9.97
CA LYS A 108 -5.95 -6.81 -10.70
C LYS A 108 -5.80 -8.06 -11.56
N GLU A 109 -4.70 -8.18 -12.30
CA GLU A 109 -4.45 -9.32 -13.19
C GLU A 109 -4.22 -10.62 -12.40
N THR A 110 -3.56 -10.54 -11.26
CA THR A 110 -3.22 -11.72 -10.45
C THR A 110 -4.34 -12.18 -9.51
N ARG A 111 -5.18 -11.27 -8.98
CA ARG A 111 -6.17 -11.58 -7.93
C ARG A 111 -7.59 -11.10 -8.20
N GLY A 112 -7.79 -10.28 -9.22
CA GLY A 112 -9.08 -9.68 -9.55
C GLY A 112 -9.40 -8.43 -8.73
N ILE A 113 -10.43 -7.72 -9.19
CA ILE A 113 -10.85 -6.40 -8.66
C ILE A 113 -11.50 -6.47 -7.27
N GLU A 114 -12.11 -7.60 -6.92
CA GLU A 114 -12.74 -7.77 -5.60
C GLU A 114 -11.73 -8.10 -4.50
N HIS A 115 -10.46 -8.39 -4.86
CA HIS A 115 -9.46 -8.76 -3.88
C HIS A 115 -9.15 -7.58 -2.96
N PHE A 116 -8.99 -7.85 -1.66
CA PHE A 116 -8.75 -6.83 -0.65
C PHE A 116 -7.55 -5.94 -0.98
N ASP A 117 -6.46 -6.51 -1.50
CA ASP A 117 -5.27 -5.72 -1.90
C ASP A 117 -5.56 -4.71 -3.02
N TYR A 118 -6.46 -5.03 -3.96
CA TYR A 118 -6.85 -4.11 -5.02
C TYR A 118 -7.70 -2.97 -4.45
N ILE A 119 -8.72 -3.32 -3.65
CA ILE A 119 -9.58 -2.35 -2.97
C ILE A 119 -8.76 -1.42 -2.07
N PHE A 120 -7.86 -2.00 -1.26
CA PHE A 120 -6.97 -1.26 -0.36
C PHE A 120 -6.02 -0.36 -1.15
N GLY A 121 -5.43 -0.84 -2.25
CA GLY A 121 -4.56 -0.01 -3.10
C GLY A 121 -5.32 1.17 -3.72
N MET A 122 -6.56 0.97 -4.17
CA MET A 122 -7.40 2.01 -4.73
C MET A 122 -7.74 3.07 -3.67
N TRP A 123 -8.32 2.63 -2.56
CA TRP A 123 -8.74 3.52 -1.47
C TRP A 123 -7.56 4.17 -0.76
N TRP A 124 -6.65 3.39 -0.20
CA TRP A 124 -5.63 3.91 0.69
C TRP A 124 -4.46 4.57 -0.06
N LYS A 125 -4.05 4.04 -1.21
CA LYS A 125 -2.87 4.53 -1.92
C LYS A 125 -3.24 5.54 -3.00
N LEU A 126 -4.09 5.16 -3.96
CA LEU A 126 -4.39 6.01 -5.11
C LEU A 126 -5.30 7.20 -4.74
N GLY A 127 -6.36 6.96 -3.97
CA GLY A 127 -7.27 8.04 -3.57
C GLY A 127 -6.60 9.09 -2.69
N GLN A 128 -5.87 8.68 -1.65
CA GLN A 128 -5.10 9.62 -0.82
C GLN A 128 -4.04 10.38 -1.62
N LEU A 129 -3.40 9.74 -2.61
CA LEU A 129 -2.46 10.41 -3.47
C LEU A 129 -3.13 11.52 -4.30
N TYR A 130 -4.33 11.28 -4.84
CA TYR A 130 -5.09 12.30 -5.55
C TYR A 130 -5.51 13.45 -4.63
N GLU A 131 -5.82 13.17 -3.37
CA GLU A 131 -6.06 14.23 -2.39
C GLU A 131 -4.82 15.08 -2.14
N LEU A 132 -3.64 14.48 -1.99
CA LEU A 132 -2.37 15.21 -1.85
C LEU A 132 -2.08 16.08 -3.08
N GLN A 133 -2.45 15.61 -4.27
CA GLN A 133 -2.35 16.37 -5.52
C GLN A 133 -3.47 17.41 -5.69
N LYS A 134 -4.44 17.50 -4.76
CA LYS A 134 -5.65 18.34 -4.85
C LYS A 134 -6.57 18.00 -6.03
N LYS A 135 -6.45 16.80 -6.59
CA LYS A 135 -7.32 16.26 -7.67
C LYS A 135 -8.57 15.63 -7.07
N VAL A 136 -9.39 16.43 -6.38
CA VAL A 136 -10.54 15.95 -5.58
C VAL A 136 -11.50 15.06 -6.37
N ALA A 137 -11.86 15.44 -7.60
CA ALA A 137 -12.75 14.64 -8.44
C ALA A 137 -12.22 13.21 -8.68
N ARG A 138 -10.93 13.08 -9.02
CA ARG A 138 -10.29 11.77 -9.22
C ARG A 138 -10.22 10.96 -7.92
N ALA A 139 -10.03 11.62 -6.78
CA ALA A 139 -10.04 10.95 -5.47
C ALA A 139 -11.42 10.35 -5.18
N VAL A 140 -12.48 11.14 -5.35
CA VAL A 140 -13.88 10.69 -5.17
C VAL A 140 -14.21 9.53 -6.12
N ASP A 141 -13.85 9.63 -7.41
CA ASP A 141 -14.06 8.54 -8.38
C ASP A 141 -13.34 7.25 -7.94
N THR A 142 -12.11 7.38 -7.47
CA THR A 142 -11.32 6.25 -6.98
C THR A 142 -11.97 5.60 -5.76
N TYR A 143 -12.54 6.40 -4.85
CA TYR A 143 -13.24 5.92 -3.66
C TYR A 143 -14.54 5.21 -4.00
N HIS A 144 -15.30 5.72 -4.97
CA HIS A 144 -16.48 5.02 -5.48
C HIS A 144 -16.13 3.65 -6.05
N VAL A 145 -15.11 3.58 -6.91
CA VAL A 145 -14.67 2.31 -7.49
C VAL A 145 -14.17 1.35 -6.40
N ALA A 146 -13.47 1.84 -5.38
CA ALA A 146 -13.03 1.00 -4.26
C ALA A 146 -14.23 0.43 -3.47
N LEU A 147 -15.24 1.26 -3.20
CA LEU A 147 -16.45 0.88 -2.48
C LEU A 147 -17.30 -0.13 -3.27
N GLU A 148 -17.45 0.08 -4.59
CA GLU A 148 -18.17 -0.83 -5.48
C GLU A 148 -17.52 -2.21 -5.49
N ASN A 149 -16.19 -2.27 -5.67
CA ASN A 149 -15.45 -3.53 -5.65
C ASN A 149 -15.46 -4.23 -4.29
N ALA A 150 -15.67 -3.49 -3.20
CA ALA A 150 -15.82 -4.04 -1.86
C ALA A 150 -17.20 -4.66 -1.61
N GLY A 151 -18.25 -4.19 -2.29
CA GLY A 151 -19.63 -4.59 -2.07
C GLY A 151 -19.91 -6.11 -2.06
N PRO A 152 -19.32 -6.91 -2.98
CA PRO A 152 -19.51 -8.37 -2.98
C PRO A 152 -18.98 -9.09 -1.73
N ARG A 153 -18.07 -8.47 -0.95
CA ARG A 153 -17.40 -9.10 0.20
C ARG A 153 -17.64 -8.39 1.52
N LEU A 154 -17.93 -7.09 1.48
CA LEU A 154 -18.10 -6.24 2.65
C LEU A 154 -19.51 -5.65 2.64
N THR A 155 -20.20 -5.81 3.77
CA THR A 155 -21.48 -5.12 3.98
C THR A 155 -21.26 -3.62 4.13
N LYS A 156 -22.32 -2.83 3.97
CA LYS A 156 -22.30 -1.38 4.26
C LYS A 156 -21.91 -1.07 5.70
N GLU A 157 -22.25 -1.97 6.62
CA GLU A 157 -21.93 -1.82 8.04
C GLU A 157 -20.46 -2.06 8.36
N HIS A 158 -19.70 -2.62 7.43
CA HIS A 158 -18.29 -2.91 7.63
C HIS A 158 -17.49 -1.61 7.86
N PRO A 159 -16.57 -1.55 8.85
CA PRO A 159 -15.82 -0.34 9.17
C PRO A 159 -15.09 0.30 7.98
N LEU A 160 -14.50 -0.52 7.10
CA LEU A 160 -13.84 -0.02 5.89
C LEU A 160 -14.83 0.66 4.94
N SER A 161 -16.01 0.07 4.70
CA SER A 161 -17.04 0.65 3.83
C SER A 161 -17.49 2.01 4.37
N LYS A 162 -17.73 2.11 5.69
CA LYS A 162 -18.07 3.37 6.36
C LYS A 162 -16.97 4.43 6.24
N GLN A 163 -15.71 4.04 6.37
CA GLN A 163 -14.58 4.96 6.19
C GLN A 163 -14.55 5.51 4.76
N ILE A 164 -14.75 4.63 3.77
CA ILE A 164 -14.80 5.00 2.36
C ILE A 164 -15.92 6.00 2.08
N GLU A 165 -17.14 5.69 2.52
CA GLU A 165 -18.30 6.56 2.38
C GLU A 165 -18.12 7.91 3.08
N THR A 166 -17.56 7.90 4.30
CA THR A 166 -17.31 9.13 5.06
C THR A 166 -16.38 10.06 4.29
N ARG A 167 -15.28 9.55 3.73
CA ARG A 167 -14.36 10.40 2.98
C ARG A 167 -14.94 10.92 1.68
N ILE A 168 -15.75 10.13 0.98
CA ILE A 168 -16.49 10.60 -0.20
C ILE A 168 -17.34 11.83 0.19
N ILE A 169 -18.08 11.75 1.29
CA ILE A 169 -18.92 12.84 1.80
C ILE A 169 -18.07 14.06 2.18
N GLU A 170 -16.95 13.86 2.90
CA GLU A 170 -16.03 14.93 3.29
C GLU A 170 -15.44 15.69 2.09
N LEU A 171 -15.24 14.99 0.96
CA LEU A 171 -14.77 15.58 -0.29
C LEU A 171 -15.89 16.18 -1.15
N GLY A 172 -17.13 16.17 -0.66
CA GLY A 172 -18.30 16.71 -1.37
C GLY A 172 -18.86 15.79 -2.45
N GLY A 173 -18.47 14.51 -2.46
CA GLY A 173 -19.02 13.48 -3.34
C GLY A 173 -20.40 12.99 -2.86
N GLY A 174 -21.27 12.64 -3.81
CA GLY A 174 -22.57 12.02 -3.50
C GLY A 174 -22.41 10.53 -3.17
N VAL A 175 -23.20 9.98 -2.24
CA VAL A 175 -23.10 8.55 -1.88
C VAL A 175 -23.77 7.69 -2.96
N VAL A 176 -22.99 6.82 -3.59
CA VAL A 176 -23.53 5.74 -4.44
C VAL A 176 -23.82 4.56 -3.53
N SER A 177 -25.10 4.30 -3.29
CA SER A 177 -25.56 3.19 -2.43
C SER A 177 -25.08 1.86 -3.03
N ILE A 178 -24.28 1.09 -2.28
CA ILE A 178 -23.93 -0.29 -2.65
C ILE A 178 -25.25 -1.07 -2.77
N ALA A 179 -25.58 -1.59 -3.95
CA ALA A 179 -26.76 -2.46 -4.07
C ALA A 179 -26.43 -3.78 -3.35
N CYS A 180 -27.12 -4.07 -2.25
CA CYS A 180 -27.10 -5.41 -1.67
C CYS A 180 -27.86 -6.34 -2.64
N ALA A 181 -27.18 -7.35 -3.16
CA ALA A 181 -27.82 -8.55 -3.70
C ALA A 181 -27.85 -9.62 -2.60
#